data_AF-A0A2U2RPT7-F1
#
_entry.id   AF-A0A2U2RPT7-F1
#
_cell.length_a   1.000
_cell.length_b   1.000
_cell.length_c   1.000
_cell.angle_alpha   90.00
_cell.angle_beta   90.00
_cell.angle_gamma   90.00
#
_symmetry.space_group_name_H-M   'P 1'
#
loop_
_entity.id
_entity.type
_entity.pdbx_description
1 polymer ?
#
loop_
_entity_poly.entity_id
_entity_poly.type
_entity_poly.pdbx_seq_one_letter_code
_entity_poly.pdbx_strand_id
1 'polypeptide(L)'
;MDLVLFAESGEQELQTDLLDTPVTIRATPTEYRWELGDGNVIVTDDPGQPYPSKDVTATYDYEGWYDVTLTTTFEGQFSVDGDEWQDIDGTVEVESAPQEVYSKSLESRLVNPNKPHDESEDPFIPERSADTEGRHDPGATTTAI
;
A
#
# COMPACT_ATOMS: atom_id res chain seq x y z
N MET A 1 -9.73 7.77 -11.81
CA MET A 1 -9.14 8.71 -10.83
C MET A 1 -7.89 8.05 -10.31
N ASP A 2 -6.81 8.80 -10.12
CA ASP A 2 -5.55 8.22 -9.62
C ASP A 2 -5.69 7.95 -8.12
N LEU A 3 -5.47 6.70 -7.70
CA LEU A 3 -5.25 6.34 -6.30
C LEU A 3 -3.78 6.64 -5.98
N VAL A 4 -3.53 7.50 -4.99
CA VAL A 4 -2.18 7.76 -4.47
C VAL A 4 -1.83 6.69 -3.45
N LEU A 5 -0.72 6.00 -3.65
CA LEU A 5 -0.20 4.99 -2.75
C LEU A 5 0.95 5.59 -1.94
N PHE A 6 0.91 5.40 -0.62
CA PHE A 6 2.01 5.79 0.24
C PHE A 6 2.05 4.92 1.49
N ALA A 7 3.25 4.74 2.05
CA ALA A 7 3.49 4.08 3.31
C ALA A 7 4.31 4.99 4.23
N GLU A 8 4.06 4.90 5.54
CA GLU A 8 5.01 5.45 6.51
C GLU A 8 6.26 4.57 6.51
N SER A 9 7.40 5.17 6.20
CA SER A 9 8.67 4.46 6.06
C SER A 9 9.77 5.11 6.90
N GLY A 10 10.61 4.27 7.48
CA GLY A 10 11.79 4.65 8.24
C GLY A 10 12.50 3.43 8.81
N GLU A 11 13.75 3.61 9.18
CA GLU A 11 14.55 2.60 9.88
C GLU A 11 13.84 2.17 11.17
N GLN A 12 13.76 0.86 11.40
CA GLN A 12 13.18 0.29 12.61
C GLN A 12 14.29 -0.32 13.47
N GLU A 13 14.33 0.02 14.75
CA GLU A 13 15.29 -0.56 15.70
C GLU A 13 14.59 -1.49 16.69
N LEU A 14 15.18 -2.67 16.91
CA LEU A 14 14.77 -3.64 17.91
C LEU A 14 15.93 -3.94 18.84
N GLN A 15 15.72 -3.79 20.14
CA GLN A 15 16.66 -4.22 21.16
C GLN A 15 16.21 -5.55 21.75
N THR A 16 17.13 -6.51 21.84
CA THR A 16 16.85 -7.85 22.38
C THR A 16 18.09 -8.43 23.06
N ASP A 17 17.90 -9.39 23.97
CA ASP A 17 18.99 -10.13 24.62
C ASP A 17 19.12 -11.51 23.98
N LEU A 18 20.30 -11.81 23.44
CA LEU A 18 20.65 -13.13 22.93
C LEU A 18 21.70 -13.76 23.86
N LEU A 19 21.31 -14.82 24.57
CA LEU A 19 22.20 -15.53 25.51
C LEU A 19 22.83 -14.58 26.55
N ASP A 20 22.01 -13.71 27.16
CA ASP A 20 22.42 -12.67 28.12
C ASP A 20 23.39 -11.61 27.54
N THR A 21 23.47 -11.49 26.20
CA THR A 21 24.19 -10.42 25.51
C THR A 21 23.21 -9.48 24.80
N PRO A 22 23.28 -8.16 25.04
CA PRO A 22 22.39 -7.21 24.40
C PRO A 22 22.75 -7.07 22.91
N VAL A 23 21.73 -7.12 22.06
CA VAL A 23 21.83 -6.98 20.61
C VAL A 23 20.82 -5.93 20.15
N THR A 24 21.28 -4.97 19.35
CA THR A 24 20.41 -4.04 18.64
C THR A 24 20.36 -4.46 17.18
N ILE A 25 19.16 -4.60 16.63
CA ILE A 25 18.89 -4.89 15.24
C ILE A 25 18.28 -3.65 14.62
N ARG A 26 18.77 -3.27 13.44
CA ARG A 26 18.22 -2.19 12.63
C ARG A 26 17.75 -2.76 11.29
N ALA A 27 16.49 -2.51 10.95
CA ALA A 27 15.90 -2.91 9.68
C ALA A 27 15.60 -1.67 8.83
N THR A 28 16.10 -1.66 7.60
CA THR A 28 15.94 -0.56 6.65
C THR A 28 15.12 -1.05 5.46
N PRO A 29 13.97 -0.42 5.14
CA PRO A 29 13.19 -0.82 3.99
C PRO A 29 13.90 -0.44 2.70
N THR A 30 13.89 -1.33 1.71
CA THR A 30 14.61 -1.18 0.44
C THR A 30 13.71 -1.33 -0.79
N GLU A 31 12.55 -1.97 -0.66
CA GLU A 31 11.61 -2.17 -1.76
C GLU A 31 10.18 -2.25 -1.23
N TYR A 32 9.24 -1.71 -2.00
CA TYR A 32 7.80 -1.71 -1.73
C TYR A 32 7.08 -2.35 -2.92
N ARG A 33 6.39 -3.47 -2.67
CA ARG A 33 5.58 -4.19 -3.64
C ARG A 33 4.11 -4.05 -3.29
N TRP A 34 3.39 -3.26 -4.09
CA TRP A 34 1.97 -3.02 -3.98
C TRP A 34 1.19 -4.00 -4.87
N GLU A 35 0.31 -4.78 -4.27
CA GLU A 35 -0.67 -5.61 -4.97
C GLU A 35 -2.04 -4.91 -4.89
N LEU A 36 -2.63 -4.61 -6.05
CA LEU A 36 -3.79 -3.70 -6.13
C LEU A 36 -5.15 -4.42 -6.05
N GLY A 37 -5.17 -5.74 -5.90
CA GLY A 37 -6.41 -6.53 -5.83
C GLY A 37 -7.11 -6.75 -7.18
N ASP A 38 -6.81 -5.98 -8.22
CA ASP A 38 -7.24 -6.23 -9.60
C ASP A 38 -6.25 -7.11 -10.39
N GLY A 39 -5.15 -7.50 -9.78
CA GLY A 39 -4.06 -8.29 -10.37
C GLY A 39 -2.86 -7.46 -10.85
N ASN A 40 -2.99 -6.14 -10.92
CA ASN A 40 -1.86 -5.26 -11.17
C ASN A 40 -0.94 -5.20 -9.94
N VAL A 41 0.36 -5.07 -10.20
CA VAL A 41 1.41 -4.97 -9.18
C VAL A 41 2.33 -3.80 -9.49
N ILE A 42 2.67 -3.00 -8.48
CA ILE A 42 3.66 -1.93 -8.58
C ILE A 42 4.83 -2.24 -7.64
N VAL A 43 6.06 -2.17 -8.13
CA VAL A 43 7.29 -2.34 -7.35
C VAL A 43 8.09 -1.04 -7.44
N THR A 44 8.58 -0.53 -6.31
CA THR A 44 9.32 0.74 -6.23
C THR A 44 10.26 0.75 -5.02
N ASP A 45 11.33 1.53 -5.08
CA ASP A 45 12.16 1.86 -3.91
C ASP A 45 11.68 3.10 -3.13
N ASP A 46 10.68 3.81 -3.65
CA ASP A 46 10.06 4.98 -3.01
C ASP A 46 8.78 4.58 -2.25
N PRO A 47 8.64 4.94 -0.96
CA PRO A 47 7.45 4.61 -0.18
C PRO A 47 6.19 5.38 -0.60
N GLY A 48 6.29 6.28 -1.58
CA GLY A 48 5.27 7.24 -1.95
C GLY A 48 5.17 8.40 -0.96
N GLN A 49 4.25 9.32 -1.25
CA GLN A 49 3.93 10.46 -0.39
C GLN A 49 2.43 10.70 -0.38
N PRO A 50 1.87 11.27 0.71
CA PRO A 50 0.46 11.58 0.75
C PRO A 50 0.07 12.57 -0.37
N TYR A 51 -1.21 12.54 -0.76
CA TYR A 51 -1.78 13.52 -1.68
C TYR A 51 -1.39 14.96 -1.25
N PRO A 52 -0.96 15.85 -2.16
CA PRO A 52 -1.13 15.80 -3.62
C PRO A 52 0.01 15.14 -4.42
N SER A 53 0.91 14.39 -3.77
CA SER A 53 1.94 13.66 -4.53
C SER A 53 1.32 12.68 -5.53
N LYS A 54 2.07 12.43 -6.62
CA LYS A 54 1.77 11.43 -7.65
C LYS A 54 2.98 10.53 -7.94
N ASP A 55 3.86 10.35 -6.95
CA ASP A 55 5.08 9.54 -7.12
C ASP A 55 4.74 8.07 -7.37
N VAL A 56 3.81 7.53 -6.57
CA VAL A 56 3.28 6.18 -6.71
C VAL A 56 1.76 6.27 -6.85
N THR A 57 1.24 5.90 -8.01
CA THR A 57 -0.20 5.96 -8.29
C THR A 57 -0.71 4.71 -9.01
N ALA A 58 -1.95 4.35 -8.73
CA ALA A 58 -2.69 3.30 -9.42
C ALA A 58 -3.98 3.85 -10.04
N THR A 59 -4.51 3.15 -11.05
CA THR A 59 -5.83 3.43 -11.62
C THR A 59 -6.52 2.10 -11.90
N TYR A 60 -7.82 2.04 -11.62
CA TYR A 60 -8.66 0.88 -11.92
C TYR A 60 -9.53 1.15 -13.14
N ASP A 61 -9.62 0.18 -14.04
CA ASP A 61 -10.49 0.23 -15.22
C ASP A 61 -11.96 -0.08 -14.91
N TYR A 62 -12.22 -0.79 -13.81
CA TYR A 62 -13.55 -1.22 -13.41
C TYR A 62 -13.93 -0.66 -12.03
N GLU A 63 -15.23 -0.47 -11.84
CA GLU A 63 -15.79 -0.15 -10.53
C GLU A 63 -15.90 -1.40 -9.66
N GLY A 64 -15.72 -1.23 -8.35
CA GLY A 64 -15.83 -2.31 -7.38
C GLY A 64 -14.88 -2.14 -6.19
N TRP A 65 -15.02 -3.04 -5.23
CA TRP A 65 -14.14 -3.17 -4.07
C TRP A 65 -12.85 -3.91 -4.43
N TYR A 66 -11.72 -3.42 -3.94
CA TYR A 66 -10.40 -4.04 -4.13
C TYR A 66 -9.64 -4.04 -2.80
N ASP A 67 -8.85 -5.08 -2.57
CA ASP A 67 -7.89 -5.15 -1.46
C ASP A 67 -6.51 -4.76 -1.95
N VAL A 68 -6.00 -3.62 -1.47
CA VAL A 68 -4.62 -3.21 -1.70
C VAL A 68 -3.75 -3.74 -0.58
N THR A 69 -2.70 -4.49 -0.93
CA THR A 69 -1.74 -5.04 0.03
C THR A 69 -0.34 -4.53 -0.30
N LEU A 70 0.45 -4.22 0.72
CA LEU A 70 1.85 -3.83 0.58
C LEU A 70 2.74 -4.92 1.17
N THR A 71 3.72 -5.39 0.41
CA THR A 71 4.87 -6.14 0.92
C THR A 71 6.10 -5.23 0.89
N THR A 72 6.74 -5.05 2.04
CA THR A 72 7.97 -4.28 2.17
C THR A 72 9.15 -5.22 2.40
N THR A 73 10.19 -5.07 1.60
CA THR A 73 11.47 -5.79 1.75
C THR A 73 12.42 -4.96 2.59
N PHE A 74 13.04 -5.58 3.60
CA PHE A 74 14.00 -4.96 4.50
C PHE A 74 15.37 -5.63 4.40
N GLU A 75 16.41 -4.81 4.40
CA GLU A 75 17.77 -5.22 4.74
C GLU A 75 18.03 -4.92 6.22
N GLY A 76 18.86 -5.75 6.85
CA GLY A 76 19.09 -5.70 8.29
C GLY A 76 20.57 -5.52 8.65
N GLN A 77 20.82 -4.84 9.76
CA GLN A 77 22.12 -4.78 10.41
C GLN A 77 21.96 -5.07 11.91
N PHE A 78 23.01 -5.58 12.55
CA PHE A 78 23.02 -5.79 14.00
C PHE A 78 24.30 -5.26 14.67
N SER A 79 24.18 -4.87 15.93
CA SER A 79 25.28 -4.48 16.80
C SER A 79 25.16 -5.25 18.11
N VAL A 80 26.28 -5.81 18.58
CA VAL A 80 26.37 -6.61 19.81
C VAL A 80 27.05 -5.77 20.87
N ASP A 81 26.45 -5.58 22.05
CA ASP A 81 27.02 -4.78 23.15
C ASP A 81 27.53 -3.37 22.73
N GLY A 82 26.91 -2.78 21.69
CA GLY A 82 27.30 -1.48 21.15
C GLY A 82 28.55 -1.48 20.27
N ASP A 83 29.02 -2.64 19.81
CA ASP A 83 30.09 -2.79 18.82
C ASP A 83 29.68 -2.23 17.43
N GLU A 84 30.62 -2.28 16.47
CA GLU A 84 30.39 -1.88 15.09
C GLU A 84 29.22 -2.66 14.45
N TRP A 85 28.40 -1.96 13.67
CA TRP A 85 27.28 -2.56 12.95
C TRP A 85 27.76 -3.57 11.91
N GLN A 86 27.11 -4.72 11.87
CA GLN A 86 27.38 -5.81 10.93
C GLN A 86 26.13 -6.06 10.09
N ASP A 87 26.33 -6.30 8.79
CA ASP A 87 25.23 -6.64 7.88
C ASP A 87 24.66 -8.03 8.20
N ILE A 88 23.34 -8.17 8.04
CA ILE A 88 22.64 -9.43 8.06
C ILE A 88 22.53 -9.91 6.61
N ASP A 89 23.12 -11.06 6.30
CA ASP A 89 22.98 -11.66 4.97
C ASP A 89 21.50 -12.00 4.67
N GLY A 90 20.96 -11.39 3.63
CA GLY A 90 19.61 -11.62 3.13
C GLY A 90 18.63 -10.50 3.48
N THR A 91 17.36 -10.73 3.14
CA THR A 91 16.28 -9.78 3.35
C THR A 91 15.12 -10.42 4.11
N VAL A 92 14.28 -9.57 4.70
CA VAL A 92 13.02 -9.98 5.31
C VAL A 92 11.88 -9.24 4.62
N GLU A 93 10.84 -9.96 4.27
CA GLU A 93 9.60 -9.39 3.71
C GLU A 93 8.54 -9.29 4.80
N VAL A 94 7.86 -8.14 4.87
CA VAL A 94 6.73 -7.91 5.78
C VAL A 94 5.53 -7.48 4.95
N GLU A 95 4.45 -8.25 5.05
CA GLU A 95 3.18 -7.97 4.39
C GLU A 95 2.26 -7.18 5.33
N SER A 96 1.57 -6.17 4.80
CA SER A 96 0.55 -5.41 5.51
C SER A 96 -0.77 -6.18 5.58
N ALA A 97 -1.66 -5.76 6.49
CA ALA A 97 -3.07 -6.11 6.32
C ALA A 97 -3.61 -5.50 5.01
N PRO A 98 -4.61 -6.12 4.35
CA PRO A 98 -5.25 -5.55 3.18
C PRO A 98 -6.00 -4.27 3.54
N GLN A 99 -5.88 -3.25 2.70
CA GLN A 99 -6.62 -2.00 2.79
C GLN A 99 -7.69 -1.97 1.70
N GLU A 100 -8.95 -1.88 2.14
CA GLU A 100 -10.10 -1.87 1.24
C GLU A 100 -10.22 -0.51 0.54
N VAL A 101 -10.40 -0.55 -0.79
CA VAL A 101 -10.63 0.63 -1.63
C VAL A 101 -11.81 0.37 -2.56
N TYR A 102 -12.70 1.35 -2.72
CA TYR A 102 -13.76 1.30 -3.72
C TYR A 102 -13.43 2.18 -4.93
N SER A 103 -13.27 1.56 -6.10
CA SER A 103 -13.15 2.26 -7.37
C SER A 103 -14.53 2.66 -7.87
N LYS A 104 -14.69 3.93 -8.24
CA LYS A 104 -15.96 4.51 -8.67
C LYS A 104 -15.78 5.36 -9.92
N SER A 105 -16.71 5.21 -10.86
CA SER A 105 -16.80 6.03 -12.06
C SER A 105 -17.95 7.02 -11.88
N LEU A 106 -17.71 8.30 -12.17
CA LEU A 106 -18.72 9.34 -12.09
C LEU A 106 -18.93 9.97 -13.46
N GLU A 107 -20.07 9.67 -14.07
CA GLU A 107 -20.50 10.33 -15.30
C GLU A 107 -21.27 11.60 -14.96
N SER A 108 -20.75 12.75 -15.39
CA SER A 108 -21.43 14.03 -15.21
C SER A 108 -22.60 14.15 -16.19
N ARG A 109 -23.82 14.21 -15.67
CA ARG A 109 -25.01 14.58 -16.44
C ARG A 109 -25.60 15.87 -15.90
N LEU A 110 -25.86 16.83 -16.78
CA LEU A 110 -26.55 18.06 -16.39
C LEU A 110 -27.97 17.72 -15.93
N VAL A 111 -28.23 17.88 -14.63
CA VAL A 111 -29.55 17.70 -14.01
C VAL A 111 -30.14 19.05 -13.62
N ASN A 112 -31.47 19.09 -13.56
CA ASN A 112 -32.22 20.32 -13.24
C ASN A 112 -31.88 20.78 -11.81
N PRO A 113 -31.50 22.04 -11.57
CA PRO A 113 -30.84 22.50 -10.33
C PRO A 113 -31.72 22.59 -9.07
N ASN A 114 -32.98 22.16 -9.10
CA ASN A 114 -33.95 22.40 -8.03
C ASN A 114 -34.27 21.18 -7.14
N LYS A 115 -33.35 20.23 -7.00
CA LYS A 115 -33.49 19.14 -6.01
C LYS A 115 -32.26 19.14 -5.10
N PRO A 116 -32.39 19.46 -3.80
CA PRO A 116 -31.29 19.26 -2.87
C PRO A 116 -30.94 17.77 -2.81
N HIS A 117 -29.65 17.46 -2.93
CA HIS A 117 -29.10 16.14 -2.68
C HIS A 117 -28.77 16.05 -1.18
N ASP A 118 -29.14 14.94 -0.55
CA ASP A 118 -28.79 14.68 0.84
C ASP A 118 -27.39 14.05 0.87
N GLU A 119 -26.42 14.75 1.48
CA GLU A 119 -24.99 14.37 1.49
C GLU A 119 -24.60 13.62 2.79
N SER A 120 -25.57 13.26 3.63
CA SER A 120 -25.29 12.68 4.95
C SER A 120 -24.79 11.23 4.94
N GLU A 121 -24.99 10.52 3.82
CA GLU A 121 -24.35 9.25 3.44
C GLU A 121 -23.98 9.39 1.95
N ASP A 122 -22.80 8.97 1.47
CA ASP A 122 -22.53 8.94 0.02
C ASP A 122 -23.34 7.76 -0.56
N PRO A 123 -24.52 8.00 -1.18
CA PRO A 123 -25.46 6.93 -1.53
C PRO A 123 -24.97 6.05 -2.69
N PHE A 124 -23.73 6.26 -3.14
CA PHE A 124 -23.17 5.71 -4.36
C PHE A 124 -21.96 4.79 -4.10
N ILE A 125 -21.59 4.50 -2.84
CA ILE A 125 -20.65 3.41 -2.51
C ILE A 125 -21.47 2.26 -1.91
N PRO A 126 -21.58 1.11 -2.59
CA PRO A 126 -22.34 -0.03 -2.09
C PRO A 126 -21.56 -0.75 -0.97
N GLU A 127 -22.27 -1.44 -0.08
CA GLU A 127 -21.64 -2.35 0.88
C GLU A 127 -20.80 -3.42 0.16
N ARG A 128 -19.71 -3.86 0.77
CA ARG A 128 -18.86 -4.91 0.20
C ARG A 128 -19.56 -6.27 0.26
N SER A 129 -19.64 -6.92 -0.88
CA SER A 129 -20.31 -8.20 -1.11
C SER A 129 -19.72 -8.85 -2.37
N ALA A 130 -20.04 -10.13 -2.60
CA ALA A 130 -19.56 -10.83 -3.80
C ALA A 130 -19.99 -10.16 -5.13
N ASP A 131 -21.14 -9.45 -5.14
CA ASP A 131 -21.64 -8.75 -6.33
C ASP A 131 -21.00 -7.37 -6.53
N THR A 132 -20.33 -6.84 -5.51
CA THR A 132 -19.69 -5.51 -5.51
C THR A 132 -18.17 -5.59 -5.50
N GLU A 133 -17.61 -6.79 -5.54
CA GLU A 133 -16.18 -7.03 -5.69
C GLU A 133 -15.70 -6.59 -7.08
N GLY A 134 -14.55 -5.92 -7.09
CA GLY A 134 -13.89 -5.46 -8.28
C GLY A 134 -13.45 -6.60 -9.18
N ARG A 135 -13.47 -6.36 -10.49
CA ARG A 135 -12.98 -7.34 -11.45
C ARG A 135 -11.47 -7.27 -11.57
N HIS A 136 -10.86 -8.43 -11.76
CA HIS A 136 -9.49 -8.51 -12.24
C HIS A 136 -9.33 -7.86 -13.61
N ASP A 137 -8.23 -7.16 -13.81
CA ASP A 137 -7.82 -6.64 -15.09
C ASP A 137 -7.25 -7.78 -15.96
N PRO A 138 -7.84 -8.09 -17.13
CA PRO A 138 -7.29 -9.10 -18.04
C PRO A 138 -5.93 -8.71 -18.64
N GLY A 139 -5.57 -7.43 -18.59
CA GLY A 139 -4.28 -6.88 -19.02
C GLY A 139 -3.29 -6.65 -17.88
N ALA A 140 -3.57 -7.17 -16.68
CA ALA A 140 -2.78 -6.91 -15.48
C ALA A 140 -1.28 -7.14 -15.68
N THR A 141 -0.48 -6.21 -15.16
CA THR A 141 0.98 -6.25 -15.28
C THR A 141 1.67 -6.01 -13.94
N THR A 142 2.94 -6.39 -13.88
CA THR A 142 3.87 -5.90 -12.86
C THR A 142 4.66 -4.74 -13.44
N THR A 143 4.60 -3.59 -12.80
CA THR A 143 5.35 -2.38 -13.18
C THR A 143 6.39 -2.09 -12.11
N ALA A 144 7.64 -1.95 -12.51
CA ALA A 144 8.69 -1.38 -11.66
C ALA A 144 8.88 0.09 -12.04
N ILE A 145 8.83 1.00 -11.06
CA ILE A 145 8.96 2.45 -11.26
C ILE A 145 10.12 3.03 -10.47
#